data_AF-A0A090RSS6-F1
#
_entry.id   AF-A0A090RSS6-F1
#
_cell.length_a   1.000
_cell.length_b   1.000
_cell.length_c   1.000
_cell.angle_alpha   90.00
_cell.angle_beta   90.00
_cell.angle_gamma   90.00
#
_symmetry.space_group_name_H-M   'P 1'
#
loop_
_entity.id
_entity.type
_entity.pdbx_description
1 polymer ?
#
loop_
_entity_poly.entity_id
_entity_poly.type
_entity_poly.pdbx_seq_one_letter_code
_entity_poly.pdbx_strand_id
1 'polypeptide(L)'
;MSQGTLNTRLVKWSFDEIRQGQLWPIAISLTLIIACIFGLAALAERMEQVIVKQGKDALTADTIYISANPITEQNKQFIENSGLDSSWYTRFATMSFSDNGMQLITVKAVDSKFPLRGTLTLGSDEGQQNHVGEGELWLDSRIAEQLDVAQGDVVTIGDAELAVSGVILEEPGISFNPFQQMPTAYIHQSSVDQTGAVQLGSRVQFRAYLVGDEPQIEALKQQIELTPSDRWRDQSSGSRTNDIFDRTTQYLSLTVAIIIIMAATTLVLTCQNYVQSRRQTVAMLKSLGASRRWLVRWLSIQTLLLVSMSIAAGLVLGMGLETLLRYR
;
A
#
# COMPACT_ATOMS: atom_id res chain seq x y z
N MET A 1 58.87 -13.88 -13.10
CA MET A 1 57.65 -13.38 -13.78
C MET A 1 56.79 -14.54 -14.31
N SER A 2 56.27 -15.44 -13.43
CA SER A 2 55.57 -16.68 -13.87
C SER A 2 54.39 -17.10 -12.97
N GLN A 3 53.68 -16.15 -12.36
CA GLN A 3 52.47 -16.48 -11.56
C GLN A 3 51.16 -15.95 -12.18
N GLY A 4 51.22 -14.90 -13.01
CA GLY A 4 50.01 -14.31 -13.63
C GLY A 4 49.37 -15.18 -14.73
N THR A 5 50.18 -15.90 -15.52
CA THR A 5 49.71 -16.70 -16.68
C THR A 5 49.05 -18.02 -16.28
N LEU A 6 49.40 -18.57 -15.11
CA LEU A 6 48.79 -19.77 -14.54
C LEU A 6 47.35 -19.51 -14.09
N ASN A 7 47.08 -18.36 -13.47
CA ASN A 7 45.74 -17.97 -13.04
C ASN A 7 44.79 -17.82 -14.24
N THR A 8 45.22 -17.17 -15.34
CA THR A 8 44.38 -17.00 -16.53
C THR A 8 44.08 -18.29 -17.27
N ARG A 9 45.02 -19.25 -17.29
CA ARG A 9 44.80 -20.57 -17.90
C ARG A 9 43.86 -21.44 -17.06
N LEU A 10 43.97 -21.37 -15.73
CA LEU A 10 43.04 -22.05 -14.83
C LEU A 10 41.62 -21.49 -14.95
N VAL A 11 41.46 -20.17 -15.06
CA VAL A 11 40.14 -19.53 -15.25
C VAL A 11 39.53 -19.90 -16.61
N LYS A 12 40.30 -19.87 -17.71
CA LYS A 12 39.82 -20.33 -19.03
C LYS A 12 39.43 -21.80 -19.02
N TRP A 13 40.25 -22.66 -18.42
CA TRP A 13 39.97 -24.09 -18.34
C TRP A 13 38.74 -24.37 -17.47
N SER A 14 38.55 -23.65 -16.36
CA SER A 14 37.32 -23.73 -15.57
C SER A 14 36.09 -23.24 -16.34
N PHE A 15 36.20 -22.21 -17.18
CA PHE A 15 35.07 -21.73 -18.00
C PHE A 15 34.67 -22.76 -19.07
N ASP A 16 35.65 -23.37 -19.74
CA ASP A 16 35.42 -24.46 -20.69
C ASP A 16 34.86 -25.72 -20.00
N GLU A 17 35.31 -26.03 -18.78
CA GLU A 17 34.79 -27.15 -17.98
C GLU A 17 33.39 -26.88 -17.39
N ILE A 18 33.02 -25.63 -17.12
CA ILE A 18 31.64 -25.25 -16.78
C ILE A 18 30.72 -25.44 -18.00
N ARG A 19 31.24 -25.19 -19.22
CA ARG A 19 30.49 -25.34 -20.47
C ARG A 19 30.43 -26.78 -20.99
N GLN A 20 31.44 -27.60 -20.74
CA GLN A 20 31.55 -28.99 -21.19
C GLN A 20 31.23 -30.04 -20.10
N GLY A 21 31.26 -29.65 -18.83
CA GLY A 21 30.96 -30.53 -17.69
C GLY A 21 29.49 -30.49 -17.27
N GLN A 22 29.06 -31.48 -16.48
CA GLN A 22 27.72 -31.59 -15.85
C GLN A 22 27.42 -30.48 -14.80
N LEU A 23 28.10 -29.33 -14.85
CA LEU A 23 28.00 -28.25 -13.86
C LEU A 23 26.99 -27.16 -14.24
N TRP A 24 26.58 -27.10 -15.51
CA TRP A 24 25.55 -26.17 -15.96
C TRP A 24 24.20 -26.32 -15.24
N PRO A 25 23.69 -27.54 -14.94
CA PRO A 25 22.47 -27.71 -14.13
C PRO A 25 22.57 -27.12 -12.72
N ILE A 26 23.77 -27.18 -12.13
CA ILE A 26 24.05 -26.62 -10.78
C ILE A 26 24.06 -25.09 -10.83
N ALA A 27 24.69 -24.52 -11.85
CA ALA A 27 24.68 -23.08 -12.06
C ALA A 27 23.25 -22.55 -12.25
N ILE A 28 22.42 -23.25 -13.03
CA ILE A 28 21.01 -22.89 -13.24
C ILE A 28 20.21 -22.99 -11.96
N SER A 29 20.31 -24.11 -11.23
CA SER A 29 19.55 -24.27 -9.99
C SER A 29 19.92 -23.20 -8.98
N LEU A 30 21.22 -22.88 -8.85
CA LEU A 30 21.70 -21.80 -7.98
C LEU A 30 21.20 -20.42 -8.42
N THR A 31 21.22 -20.12 -9.72
CA THR A 31 20.65 -18.85 -10.22
C THR A 31 19.16 -18.74 -9.96
N LEU A 32 18.40 -19.82 -10.17
CA LEU A 32 16.96 -19.87 -9.97
C LEU A 32 16.61 -19.65 -8.50
N ILE A 33 17.36 -20.29 -7.59
CA ILE A 33 17.21 -20.12 -6.14
C ILE A 33 17.44 -18.66 -5.74
N ILE A 34 18.55 -18.06 -6.17
CA ILE A 34 18.89 -16.68 -5.83
C ILE A 34 17.86 -15.70 -6.38
N ALA A 35 17.44 -15.88 -7.64
CA ALA A 35 16.41 -15.06 -8.27
C ALA A 35 15.05 -15.17 -7.55
N CYS A 36 14.67 -16.37 -7.11
CA CYS A 36 13.43 -16.60 -6.37
C CYS A 36 13.45 -15.91 -5.01
N ILE A 37 14.54 -16.06 -4.24
CA ILE A 37 14.70 -15.41 -2.93
C ILE A 37 14.64 -13.88 -3.09
N PHE A 38 15.36 -13.32 -4.06
CA PHE A 38 15.38 -11.88 -4.30
C PHE A 38 13.99 -11.36 -4.73
N GLY A 39 13.34 -12.04 -5.67
CA GLY A 39 12.00 -11.66 -6.14
C GLY A 39 10.94 -11.69 -5.04
N LEU A 40 11.00 -12.69 -4.15
CA LEU A 40 10.07 -12.78 -3.01
C LEU A 40 10.33 -11.72 -1.95
N ALA A 41 11.61 -11.41 -1.66
CA ALA A 41 11.96 -10.34 -0.72
C ALA A 41 11.47 -8.97 -1.24
N ALA A 42 11.72 -8.68 -2.52
CA ALA A 42 11.25 -7.46 -3.17
C ALA A 42 9.71 -7.37 -3.20
N LEU A 43 9.02 -8.50 -3.41
CA LEU A 43 7.55 -8.55 -3.36
C LEU A 43 7.02 -8.22 -1.97
N ALA A 44 7.65 -8.76 -0.91
CA ALA A 44 7.23 -8.52 0.46
C ALA A 44 7.38 -7.04 0.86
N GLU A 45 8.51 -6.42 0.56
CA GLU A 45 8.77 -5.01 0.84
C GLU A 45 7.81 -4.10 0.04
N ARG A 46 7.53 -4.43 -1.22
CA ARG A 46 6.54 -3.69 -2.03
C ARG A 46 5.13 -3.81 -1.47
N MET A 47 4.74 -5.00 -1.03
CA MET A 47 3.40 -5.21 -0.47
C MET A 47 3.22 -4.35 0.79
N GLU A 48 4.22 -4.30 1.66
CA GLU A 48 4.23 -3.43 2.84
C GLU A 48 4.10 -1.95 2.44
N GLN A 49 4.88 -1.47 1.47
CA GLN A 49 4.80 -0.09 0.99
C GLN A 49 3.46 0.24 0.36
N VAL A 50 2.86 -0.66 -0.42
CA VAL A 50 1.53 -0.46 -1.03
C VAL A 50 0.48 -0.39 0.07
N ILE A 51 0.51 -1.28 1.07
CA ILE A 51 -0.44 -1.25 2.20
C ILE A 51 -0.33 0.08 2.97
N VAL A 52 0.89 0.52 3.26
CA VAL A 52 1.15 1.76 4.00
C VAL A 52 0.80 3.01 3.18
N LYS A 53 1.04 3.02 1.88
CA LYS A 53 0.67 4.18 1.06
C LYS A 53 -0.84 4.22 0.81
N GLN A 54 -1.41 3.09 0.41
CA GLN A 54 -2.84 2.97 0.11
C GLN A 54 -3.70 3.18 1.36
N GLY A 55 -3.21 2.82 2.56
CA GLY A 55 -3.96 3.02 3.80
C GLY A 55 -4.12 4.49 4.21
N LYS A 56 -3.13 5.35 3.91
CA LYS A 56 -3.23 6.81 4.14
C LYS A 56 -4.15 7.48 3.12
N ASP A 57 -4.02 7.10 1.85
CA ASP A 57 -4.94 7.55 0.79
C ASP A 57 -6.38 7.07 1.07
N ALA A 58 -6.54 5.84 1.55
CA ALA A 58 -7.82 5.26 1.97
C ALA A 58 -8.48 6.00 3.15
N LEU A 59 -7.67 6.50 4.09
CA LEU A 59 -8.13 7.31 5.21
C LEU A 59 -8.34 8.78 4.84
N THR A 60 -7.92 9.22 3.65
CA THR A 60 -7.94 10.62 3.18
C THR A 60 -7.21 11.61 4.10
N ALA A 61 -6.37 11.10 5.02
CA ALA A 61 -5.53 11.83 5.98
C ALA A 61 -4.53 10.87 6.66
N ASP A 62 -3.59 11.41 7.43
CA ASP A 62 -2.67 10.61 8.25
C ASP A 62 -3.37 10.10 9.53
N THR A 63 -4.16 10.98 10.17
CA THR A 63 -4.95 10.69 11.37
C THR A 63 -6.33 11.34 11.28
N ILE A 64 -7.34 10.70 11.86
CA ILE A 64 -8.70 11.21 11.96
C ILE A 64 -9.14 11.21 13.42
N TYR A 65 -9.52 12.37 13.94
CA TYR A 65 -10.30 12.45 15.18
C TYR A 65 -11.76 12.22 14.86
N ILE A 66 -12.43 11.31 15.57
CA ILE A 66 -13.84 11.00 15.37
C ILE A 66 -14.60 11.22 16.67
N SER A 67 -15.66 12.00 16.63
CA SER A 67 -16.59 12.19 17.76
C SER A 67 -18.05 11.97 17.32
N ALA A 68 -18.88 11.48 18.24
CA ALA A 68 -20.34 11.49 18.08
C ALA A 68 -20.97 12.81 18.58
N ASN A 69 -20.22 13.63 19.31
CA ASN A 69 -20.66 14.93 19.83
C ASN A 69 -20.00 16.05 19.03
N PRO A 70 -20.58 17.27 19.02
CA PRO A 70 -19.92 18.44 18.47
C PRO A 70 -18.54 18.63 19.09
N ILE A 71 -17.53 18.86 18.24
CA ILE A 71 -16.15 19.07 18.69
C ILE A 71 -16.10 20.37 19.50
N THR A 72 -15.62 20.29 20.73
CA THR A 72 -15.52 21.45 21.64
C THR A 72 -14.58 22.50 21.07
N GLU A 73 -14.87 23.78 21.35
CA GLU A 73 -14.00 24.88 20.90
C GLU A 73 -12.56 24.75 21.40
N GLN A 74 -12.36 24.19 22.59
CA GLN A 74 -11.03 23.88 23.10
C GLN A 74 -10.28 22.87 22.22
N ASN A 75 -10.93 21.78 21.80
CA ASN A 75 -10.31 20.78 20.93
C ASN A 75 -10.09 21.33 19.52
N LYS A 76 -11.00 22.17 19.01
CA LYS A 76 -10.79 22.89 17.74
C LYS A 76 -9.55 23.76 17.78
N GLN A 77 -9.40 24.56 18.84
CA GLN A 77 -8.22 25.41 19.04
C GLN A 77 -6.93 24.59 19.16
N PHE A 78 -6.94 23.45 19.85
CA PHE A 78 -5.76 22.57 19.90
C PHE A 78 -5.37 22.05 18.52
N ILE A 79 -6.35 21.64 17.71
CA ILE A 79 -6.12 21.18 16.34
C ILE A 79 -5.59 22.31 15.47
N GLU A 80 -6.20 23.49 15.50
CA GLU A 80 -5.79 24.64 14.69
C GLU A 80 -4.41 25.19 15.09
N ASN A 81 -4.08 25.20 16.38
CA ASN A 81 -2.80 25.68 16.89
C ASN A 81 -1.66 24.63 16.79
N SER A 82 -1.97 23.39 16.41
CA SER A 82 -0.97 22.31 16.28
C SER A 82 0.01 22.52 15.12
N GLY A 83 -0.34 23.40 14.16
CA GLY A 83 0.42 23.60 12.92
C GLY A 83 0.27 22.46 11.91
N LEU A 84 -0.65 21.52 12.15
CA LEU A 84 -1.02 20.47 11.22
C LEU A 84 -2.01 20.98 10.16
N ASP A 85 -1.96 20.41 8.96
CA ASP A 85 -3.02 20.62 7.97
C ASP A 85 -4.27 19.89 8.43
N SER A 86 -5.34 20.64 8.69
CA SER A 86 -6.60 20.11 9.19
C SER A 86 -7.78 20.44 8.27
N SER A 87 -8.74 19.52 8.23
CA SER A 87 -10.01 19.68 7.51
C SER A 87 -11.15 19.12 8.33
N TRP A 88 -12.26 19.86 8.37
CA TRP A 88 -13.47 19.46 9.08
C TRP A 88 -14.39 18.64 8.18
N TYR A 89 -15.12 17.72 8.80
CA TYR A 89 -16.05 16.84 8.11
C TYR A 89 -17.18 16.43 9.07
N THR A 90 -18.42 16.55 8.61
CA THR A 90 -19.60 16.12 9.37
C THR A 90 -20.45 15.17 8.53
N ARG A 91 -20.75 14.00 9.10
CA ARG A 91 -21.60 12.99 8.46
C ARG A 91 -22.89 12.79 9.23
N PHE A 92 -23.99 12.82 8.53
CA PHE A 92 -25.32 12.54 9.08
C PHE A 92 -26.21 11.91 8.01
N ALA A 93 -27.33 11.34 8.43
CA ALA A 93 -28.36 10.84 7.53
C ALA A 93 -29.56 11.79 7.59
N THR A 94 -30.10 12.15 6.43
CA THR A 94 -31.32 12.96 6.34
C THR A 94 -32.07 12.62 5.06
N MET A 95 -33.34 13.03 5.00
CA MET A 95 -34.14 12.91 3.78
C MET A 95 -33.77 14.02 2.81
N SER A 96 -33.57 13.64 1.55
CA SER A 96 -33.52 14.53 0.39
C SER A 96 -34.88 14.53 -0.27
N PHE A 97 -35.37 15.70 -0.65
CA PHE A 97 -36.65 15.91 -1.32
C PHE A 97 -36.46 16.69 -2.60
N SER A 98 -37.26 16.34 -3.60
CA SER A 98 -37.44 17.04 -4.86
C SER A 98 -38.94 17.08 -5.16
N ASP A 99 -39.33 17.78 -6.22
CA ASP A 99 -40.73 17.77 -6.67
C ASP A 99 -41.23 16.38 -7.09
N ASN A 100 -40.32 15.50 -7.50
CA ASN A 100 -40.64 14.20 -8.10
C ASN A 100 -40.45 13.01 -7.13
N GLY A 101 -39.77 13.20 -5.99
CA GLY A 101 -39.48 12.10 -5.09
C GLY A 101 -38.74 12.49 -3.81
N MET A 102 -38.60 11.49 -2.93
CA MET A 102 -37.87 11.62 -1.67
C MET A 102 -37.00 10.39 -1.42
N GLN A 103 -35.81 10.60 -0.87
CA GLN A 103 -34.84 9.54 -0.62
C GLN A 103 -34.04 9.80 0.65
N LEU A 104 -33.82 8.74 1.45
CA LEU A 104 -32.90 8.80 2.58
C LEU A 104 -31.47 8.71 2.10
N ILE A 105 -30.67 9.75 2.39
CA ILE A 105 -29.28 9.85 1.94
C ILE A 105 -28.33 10.07 3.12
N THR A 106 -27.06 9.74 2.89
CA THR A 106 -25.97 10.15 3.79
C THR A 106 -25.38 11.46 3.29
N VAL A 107 -25.51 12.52 4.08
CA VAL A 107 -24.88 13.81 3.78
C VAL A 107 -23.49 13.83 4.39
N LYS A 108 -22.52 14.24 3.57
CA LYS A 108 -21.13 14.46 3.93
C LYS A 108 -20.86 15.96 3.78
N ALA A 109 -20.94 16.68 4.88
CA ALA A 109 -20.54 18.06 4.91
C ALA A 109 -19.03 18.16 5.07
N VAL A 110 -18.39 18.93 4.20
CA VAL A 110 -16.92 19.05 4.16
C VAL A 110 -16.49 20.50 4.08
N ASP A 111 -15.29 20.76 4.59
CA ASP A 111 -14.62 22.04 4.41
C ASP A 111 -13.96 22.11 3.01
N SER A 112 -13.64 23.31 2.56
CA SER A 112 -13.01 23.59 1.27
C SER A 112 -11.62 22.96 1.10
N LYS A 113 -10.97 22.59 2.22
CA LYS A 113 -9.66 21.89 2.23
C LYS A 113 -9.78 20.37 2.03
N PHE A 114 -10.98 19.81 2.09
CA PHE A 114 -11.18 18.38 1.91
C PHE A 114 -11.11 18.00 0.41
N PRO A 115 -10.46 16.88 0.05
CA PRO A 115 -9.69 15.96 0.89
C PRO A 115 -8.23 16.38 1.09
N LEU A 116 -7.63 16.05 2.25
CA LEU A 116 -6.20 16.31 2.52
C LEU A 116 -5.27 15.28 1.87
N ARG A 117 -5.75 14.05 1.65
CA ARG A 117 -5.09 12.98 0.88
C ARG A 117 -6.09 12.31 -0.06
N GLY A 118 -5.62 11.83 -1.20
CA GLY A 118 -6.47 11.28 -2.26
C GLY A 118 -7.11 12.37 -3.12
N THR A 119 -7.99 11.97 -4.04
CA THR A 119 -8.66 12.85 -4.99
C THR A 119 -10.16 12.65 -4.91
N LEU A 120 -10.89 13.76 -4.75
CA LEU A 120 -12.32 13.85 -4.98
C LEU A 120 -12.51 14.37 -6.40
N THR A 121 -13.33 13.71 -7.21
CA THR A 121 -13.64 14.17 -8.58
C THR A 121 -15.14 14.42 -8.68
N LEU A 122 -15.51 15.67 -8.87
CA LEU A 122 -16.87 16.17 -9.01
C LEU A 122 -17.07 16.60 -10.46
N GLY A 123 -18.16 16.14 -11.10
CA GLY A 123 -18.47 16.41 -12.49
C GLY A 123 -19.67 17.35 -12.63
N SER A 124 -19.47 18.46 -13.33
CA SER A 124 -20.51 19.40 -13.73
C SER A 124 -20.42 19.71 -15.23
N ASP A 125 -21.44 20.38 -15.76
CA ASP A 125 -21.49 20.87 -17.15
C ASP A 125 -20.35 21.86 -17.46
N GLU A 126 -19.83 22.54 -16.42
CA GLU A 126 -18.72 23.50 -16.53
C GLU A 126 -17.33 22.82 -16.48
N GLY A 127 -17.26 21.55 -16.08
CA GLY A 127 -16.02 20.77 -16.03
C GLY A 127 -15.91 19.87 -14.81
N GLN A 128 -14.67 19.55 -14.43
CA GLN A 128 -14.37 18.76 -13.23
C GLN A 128 -13.79 19.65 -12.14
N GLN A 129 -14.23 19.42 -10.91
CA GLN A 129 -13.74 20.09 -9.71
C GLN A 129 -13.36 19.08 -8.63
N ASN A 130 -12.48 19.49 -7.71
CA ASN A 130 -11.91 18.58 -6.70
C ASN A 130 -12.24 18.97 -5.25
N HIS A 131 -12.98 20.06 -5.06
CA HIS A 131 -13.39 20.57 -3.75
C HIS A 131 -14.84 21.01 -3.81
N VAL A 132 -15.49 21.05 -2.66
CA VAL A 132 -16.89 21.50 -2.52
C VAL A 132 -16.88 22.95 -2.07
N GLY A 133 -17.47 23.84 -2.86
CA GLY A 133 -17.64 25.26 -2.54
C GLY A 133 -18.84 25.55 -1.65
N GLU A 134 -18.89 26.76 -1.09
CA GLU A 134 -20.01 27.20 -0.24
C GLU A 134 -21.34 27.23 -1.01
N GLY A 135 -22.39 26.64 -0.43
CA GLY A 135 -23.72 26.58 -1.05
C GLY A 135 -23.86 25.57 -2.19
N GLU A 136 -22.80 24.82 -2.51
CA GLU A 136 -22.86 23.77 -3.53
C GLU A 136 -23.45 22.47 -2.98
N LEU A 137 -24.17 21.76 -3.86
CA LEU A 137 -24.70 20.44 -3.60
C LEU A 137 -24.25 19.46 -4.70
N TRP A 138 -23.51 18.43 -4.31
CA TRP A 138 -23.06 17.37 -5.19
C TRP A 138 -23.74 16.06 -4.84
N LEU A 139 -24.43 15.46 -5.81
CA LEU A 139 -25.21 14.24 -5.59
C LEU A 139 -24.52 13.02 -6.22
N ASP A 140 -24.69 11.85 -5.62
CA ASP A 140 -24.44 10.60 -6.33
C ASP A 140 -25.39 10.51 -7.54
N SER A 141 -24.87 10.06 -8.68
CA SER A 141 -25.65 9.72 -9.89
C SER A 141 -26.97 9.00 -9.58
N ARG A 142 -26.96 8.07 -8.62
CA ARG A 142 -28.14 7.29 -8.21
C ARG A 142 -29.23 8.14 -7.55
N ILE A 143 -28.84 9.18 -6.80
CA ILE A 143 -29.78 10.11 -6.16
C ILE A 143 -30.35 11.04 -7.22
N ALA A 144 -29.51 11.57 -8.11
CA ALA A 144 -29.94 12.44 -9.20
C ALA A 144 -30.99 11.73 -10.09
N GLU A 145 -30.75 10.47 -10.46
CA GLU A 145 -31.71 9.66 -11.22
C GLU A 145 -32.99 9.35 -10.43
N GLN A 146 -32.89 9.03 -9.14
CA GLN A 146 -34.05 8.66 -8.32
C GLN A 146 -34.95 9.86 -7.97
N LEU A 147 -34.35 11.05 -7.80
CA LEU A 147 -35.07 12.29 -7.56
C LEU A 147 -35.50 12.98 -8.88
N ASP A 148 -35.07 12.48 -10.03
CA ASP A 148 -35.34 13.07 -11.36
C ASP A 148 -34.96 14.56 -11.40
N VAL A 149 -33.72 14.86 -11.00
CA VAL A 149 -33.15 16.22 -10.93
C VAL A 149 -31.88 16.35 -11.76
N ALA A 150 -31.73 17.49 -12.41
CA ALA A 150 -30.56 17.86 -13.20
C ALA A 150 -29.71 18.93 -12.48
N GLN A 151 -28.55 19.24 -13.06
CA GLN A 151 -27.73 20.34 -12.58
C GLN A 151 -28.51 21.66 -12.71
N GLY A 152 -28.48 22.48 -11.65
CA GLY A 152 -29.21 23.74 -11.52
C GLY A 152 -30.57 23.61 -10.83
N ASP A 153 -31.12 22.40 -10.70
CA ASP A 153 -32.37 22.19 -9.99
C ASP A 153 -32.19 22.34 -8.48
N VAL A 154 -33.27 22.71 -7.78
CA VAL A 154 -33.25 22.88 -6.33
C VAL A 154 -33.71 21.59 -5.66
N VAL A 155 -32.91 21.11 -4.71
CA VAL A 155 -33.19 19.93 -3.89
C VAL A 155 -33.18 20.35 -2.43
N THR A 156 -34.18 19.88 -1.69
CA THR A 156 -34.24 20.11 -0.24
C THR A 156 -33.51 19.00 0.48
N ILE A 157 -32.54 19.33 1.33
CA ILE A 157 -31.82 18.39 2.19
C ILE A 157 -32.16 18.69 3.64
N GLY A 158 -33.00 17.84 4.24
CA GLY A 158 -33.66 18.19 5.50
C GLY A 158 -34.50 19.45 5.31
N ASP A 159 -34.09 20.54 5.95
CA ASP A 159 -34.74 21.85 5.87
C ASP A 159 -34.01 22.86 4.93
N ALA A 160 -32.85 22.50 4.38
CA ALA A 160 -32.06 23.39 3.51
C ALA A 160 -32.44 23.21 2.04
N GLU A 161 -32.69 24.31 1.32
CA GLU A 161 -32.83 24.31 -0.13
C GLU A 161 -31.48 24.62 -0.79
N LEU A 162 -30.96 23.69 -1.59
CA LEU A 162 -29.67 23.81 -2.25
C LEU A 162 -29.79 23.50 -3.74
N ALA A 163 -29.09 24.26 -4.58
CA ALA A 163 -29.03 24.01 -6.02
C ALA A 163 -28.02 22.92 -6.35
N VAL A 164 -28.42 21.92 -7.12
CA VAL A 164 -27.57 20.82 -7.56
C VAL A 164 -26.45 21.37 -8.46
N SER A 165 -25.22 21.30 -7.99
CA SER A 165 -24.02 21.78 -8.69
C SER A 165 -23.48 20.74 -9.67
N GLY A 166 -23.77 19.46 -9.45
CA GLY A 166 -23.42 18.37 -10.35
C GLY A 166 -23.42 17.01 -9.66
N VAL A 167 -22.66 16.07 -10.23
CA VAL A 167 -22.60 14.67 -9.78
C VAL A 167 -21.23 14.27 -9.28
N ILE A 168 -21.20 13.33 -8.33
CA ILE A 168 -19.96 12.75 -7.80
C ILE A 168 -19.46 11.68 -8.78
N LEU A 169 -18.25 11.85 -9.33
CA LEU A 169 -17.62 10.88 -10.23
C LEU A 169 -16.69 9.92 -9.49
N GLU A 170 -15.91 10.43 -8.54
CA GLU A 170 -14.96 9.65 -7.73
C GLU A 170 -14.91 10.20 -6.30
N GLU A 171 -15.14 9.33 -5.30
CA GLU A 171 -15.00 9.69 -3.89
C GLU A 171 -13.58 9.37 -3.37
N PRO A 172 -12.97 10.26 -2.57
CA PRO A 172 -11.66 10.01 -1.98
C PRO A 172 -11.76 8.94 -0.89
N GLY A 173 -10.72 8.11 -0.77
CA GLY A 173 -10.64 7.04 0.21
C GLY A 173 -11.01 5.67 -0.36
N ILE A 174 -11.51 4.75 0.47
CA ILE A 174 -11.95 3.43 0.00
C ILE A 174 -13.31 3.56 -0.69
N SER A 175 -13.29 3.70 -2.02
CA SER A 175 -14.47 3.89 -2.88
C SER A 175 -15.34 2.63 -3.01
N PHE A 176 -14.86 1.45 -2.60
CA PHE A 176 -15.60 0.18 -2.73
C PHE A 176 -16.19 -0.29 -1.40
N ASN A 177 -17.44 0.11 -1.15
CA ASN A 177 -18.27 -0.45 -0.08
C ASN A 177 -19.53 -1.12 -0.67
N PRO A 178 -19.49 -2.44 -0.94
CA PRO A 178 -20.63 -3.15 -1.54
C PRO A 178 -21.87 -3.22 -0.62
N PHE A 179 -21.74 -2.82 0.64
CA PHE A 179 -22.82 -2.78 1.62
C PHE A 179 -23.32 -1.36 1.91
N GLN A 180 -22.88 -0.35 1.16
CA GLN A 180 -23.38 1.01 1.32
C GLN A 180 -24.82 1.12 0.79
N GLN A 181 -25.77 0.91 1.68
CA GLN A 181 -27.21 0.92 1.37
C GLN A 181 -27.78 2.32 1.11
N MET A 182 -27.12 3.37 1.61
CA MET A 182 -27.55 4.77 1.46
C MET A 182 -26.57 5.51 0.55
N PRO A 183 -27.02 6.09 -0.57
CA PRO A 183 -26.16 6.90 -1.43
C PRO A 183 -25.77 8.21 -0.72
N THR A 184 -24.75 8.87 -1.26
CA THR A 184 -24.09 10.00 -0.61
C THR A 184 -24.31 11.31 -1.35
N ALA A 185 -24.38 12.40 -0.59
CA ALA A 185 -24.32 13.76 -1.11
C ALA A 185 -23.23 14.53 -0.38
N TYR A 186 -22.55 15.43 -1.08
CA TYR A 186 -21.59 16.37 -0.50
C TYR A 186 -22.19 17.77 -0.46
N ILE A 187 -21.99 18.45 0.67
CA ILE A 187 -22.30 19.86 0.88
C ILE A 187 -21.13 20.54 1.59
N HIS A 188 -21.10 21.87 1.60
CA HIS A 188 -20.13 22.59 2.42
C HIS A 188 -20.52 22.59 3.90
N GLN A 189 -19.51 22.65 4.78
CA GLN A 189 -19.69 22.69 6.23
C GLN A 189 -20.59 23.84 6.71
N SER A 190 -20.59 24.97 5.99
CA SER A 190 -21.43 26.14 6.31
C SER A 190 -22.93 25.91 6.10
N SER A 191 -23.32 24.92 5.29
CA SER A 191 -24.72 24.58 5.02
C SER A 191 -25.32 23.59 6.01
N VAL A 192 -24.52 23.03 6.93
CA VAL A 192 -24.98 22.01 7.90
C VAL A 192 -26.07 22.54 8.84
N ASP A 193 -25.91 23.75 9.35
CA ASP A 193 -26.87 24.32 10.29
C ASP A 193 -28.22 24.61 9.60
N GLN A 194 -28.19 24.92 8.30
CA GLN A 194 -29.38 25.16 7.50
C GLN A 194 -30.20 23.90 7.27
N THR A 195 -29.57 22.71 7.26
CA THR A 195 -30.28 21.45 6.97
C THR A 195 -31.19 21.01 8.11
N GLY A 196 -31.08 21.62 9.29
CA GLY A 196 -31.86 21.26 10.47
C GLY A 196 -31.62 19.83 10.98
N ALA A 197 -30.67 19.09 10.40
CA ALA A 197 -30.48 17.66 10.64
C ALA A 197 -29.66 17.37 11.91
N VAL A 198 -28.92 18.36 12.41
CA VAL A 198 -28.11 18.28 13.63
C VAL A 198 -28.96 18.68 14.83
N GLN A 199 -29.75 17.72 15.33
CA GLN A 199 -30.60 17.89 16.52
C GLN A 199 -30.18 16.95 17.66
N LEU A 200 -30.65 17.24 18.87
CA LEU A 200 -30.48 16.32 20.00
C LEU A 200 -31.11 14.95 19.65
N GLY A 201 -30.32 13.89 19.77
CA GLY A 201 -30.72 12.52 19.41
C GLY A 201 -30.45 12.14 17.95
N SER A 202 -30.04 13.09 17.10
CA SER A 202 -29.55 12.79 15.74
C SER A 202 -28.23 12.04 15.80
N ARG A 203 -28.05 11.06 14.91
CA ARG A 203 -26.81 10.28 14.79
C ARG A 203 -25.85 11.01 13.85
N VAL A 204 -25.18 12.01 14.39
CA VAL A 204 -24.17 12.79 13.68
C VAL A 204 -22.77 12.27 14.05
N GLN A 205 -21.88 12.24 13.07
CA GLN A 205 -20.48 11.91 13.26
C GLN A 205 -19.62 13.09 12.82
N PHE A 206 -18.93 13.70 13.77
CA PHE A 206 -17.97 14.77 13.54
C PHE A 206 -16.58 14.17 13.37
N ARG A 207 -15.84 14.67 12.39
CA ARG A 207 -14.48 14.23 12.10
C ARG A 207 -13.57 15.42 11.87
N ALA A 208 -12.34 15.32 12.37
CA ALA A 208 -11.25 16.19 11.99
C ALA A 208 -10.20 15.33 11.29
N TYR A 209 -9.94 15.65 10.03
CA TYR A 209 -8.89 15.03 9.23
C TYR A 209 -7.60 15.82 9.44
N LEU A 210 -6.49 15.12 9.72
CA LEU A 210 -5.20 15.73 10.07
C LEU A 210 -4.07 15.14 9.23
N VAL A 211 -3.22 16.01 8.70
CA VAL A 211 -2.00 15.66 7.95
C VAL A 211 -0.81 16.43 8.54
N GLY A 212 0.29 15.71 8.77
CA GLY A 212 1.53 16.29 9.26
C GLY A 212 2.46 15.26 9.89
N ASP A 213 3.46 15.73 10.64
CA ASP A 213 4.50 14.86 11.19
C ASP A 213 4.00 14.06 12.41
N GLU A 214 4.38 12.77 12.46
CA GLU A 214 4.07 11.83 13.54
C GLU A 214 4.26 12.42 14.97
N PRO A 215 5.41 13.07 15.31
CA PRO A 215 5.59 13.64 16.65
C PRO A 215 4.60 14.76 17.00
N GLN A 216 4.17 15.56 16.02
CA GLN A 216 3.18 16.62 16.25
C GLN A 216 1.79 16.02 16.48
N ILE A 217 1.43 14.99 15.71
CA ILE A 217 0.18 14.25 15.87
C ILE A 217 0.12 13.58 17.25
N GLU A 218 1.21 12.94 17.69
CA GLU A 218 1.27 12.31 19.02
C GLU A 218 1.18 13.33 20.16
N ALA A 219 1.82 14.50 20.02
CA ALA A 219 1.67 15.59 20.99
C ALA A 219 0.22 16.09 21.08
N LEU A 220 -0.48 16.21 19.94
CA LEU A 220 -1.89 16.60 19.90
C LEU A 220 -2.79 15.54 20.55
N LYS A 221 -2.55 14.24 20.28
CA LYS A 221 -3.30 13.14 20.90
C LYS A 221 -3.18 13.13 22.42
N GLN A 222 -2.03 13.55 22.97
CA GLN A 222 -1.82 13.66 24.41
C GLN A 222 -2.52 14.87 25.05
N GLN A 223 -2.76 15.94 24.28
CA GLN A 223 -3.45 17.15 24.76
C GLN A 223 -4.99 16.99 24.75
N ILE A 224 -5.52 16.17 23.85
CA ILE A 224 -6.97 15.94 23.74
C ILE A 224 -7.38 14.73 24.57
N GLU A 225 -8.08 14.99 25.68
CA GLU A 225 -8.70 13.92 26.47
C GLU A 225 -9.89 13.30 25.70
N LEU A 226 -9.86 11.98 25.54
CA LEU A 226 -10.90 11.24 24.84
C LEU A 226 -12.11 11.00 25.75
N THR A 227 -13.29 11.44 25.31
CA THR A 227 -14.55 10.98 25.91
C THR A 227 -14.92 9.58 25.39
N PRO A 228 -15.85 8.85 26.04
CA PRO A 228 -16.30 7.53 25.55
C PRO A 228 -16.87 7.53 24.12
N SER A 229 -17.25 8.70 23.61
CA SER A 229 -17.78 8.90 22.26
C SER A 229 -16.70 9.26 21.24
N ASP A 230 -15.48 9.54 21.70
CA ASP A 230 -14.37 9.98 20.88
C ASP A 230 -13.40 8.85 20.61
N ARG A 231 -12.77 8.89 19.44
CA ARG A 231 -11.67 7.98 19.10
C ARG A 231 -10.76 8.59 18.06
N TRP A 232 -9.48 8.26 18.18
CA TRP A 232 -8.53 8.46 17.10
C TRP A 232 -8.58 7.28 16.13
N ARG A 233 -8.53 7.59 14.84
CA ARG A 233 -8.38 6.60 13.79
C ARG A 233 -7.18 6.94 12.93
N ASP A 234 -6.20 6.05 12.95
CA ASP A 234 -4.95 6.16 12.22
C ASP A 234 -4.87 5.02 11.23
N GLN A 235 -3.82 5.05 10.40
CA GLN A 235 -3.50 3.94 9.53
C GLN A 235 -3.39 2.60 10.26
N SER A 236 -2.97 2.56 11.52
CA SER A 236 -2.85 1.32 12.30
C SER A 236 -4.18 0.81 12.85
N SER A 237 -5.16 1.68 13.11
CA SER A 237 -6.41 1.32 13.80
C SER A 237 -7.58 0.94 12.87
N GLY A 238 -7.30 0.73 11.58
CA GLY A 238 -8.19 0.18 10.56
C GLY A 238 -8.55 -1.31 10.75
N SER A 239 -9.13 -1.65 11.91
CA SER A 239 -9.28 -2.98 12.54
C SER A 239 -9.93 -4.15 11.77
N ARG A 240 -10.18 -4.04 10.47
CA ARG A 240 -10.62 -5.21 9.67
C ARG A 240 -9.81 -5.37 8.40
N THR A 241 -9.54 -4.29 7.70
CA THR A 241 -8.73 -4.34 6.48
C THR A 241 -7.25 -4.46 6.82
N ASN A 242 -6.78 -3.76 7.86
CA ASN A 242 -5.41 -3.90 8.34
C ASN A 242 -5.14 -5.30 8.85
N ASP A 243 -6.05 -5.89 9.62
CA ASP A 243 -5.91 -7.26 10.10
C ASP A 243 -5.73 -8.27 8.95
N ILE A 244 -6.41 -8.06 7.81
CA ILE A 244 -6.23 -8.91 6.62
C ILE A 244 -4.85 -8.67 6.00
N PHE A 245 -4.41 -7.41 5.92
CA PHE A 245 -3.10 -7.06 5.38
C PHE A 245 -1.96 -7.56 6.27
N ASP A 246 -2.02 -7.35 7.58
CA ASP A 246 -1.07 -7.84 8.57
C ASP A 246 -0.95 -9.37 8.53
N ARG A 247 -2.08 -10.07 8.45
CA ARG A 247 -2.09 -11.53 8.24
C ARG A 247 -1.43 -11.90 6.92
N THR A 248 -1.71 -11.18 5.84
CA THR A 248 -1.09 -11.44 4.52
C THR A 248 0.43 -11.25 4.58
N THR A 249 0.90 -10.18 5.21
CA THR A 249 2.33 -9.92 5.44
C THR A 249 2.96 -11.02 6.29
N GLN A 250 2.29 -11.48 7.34
CA GLN A 250 2.76 -12.57 8.18
C GLN A 250 2.82 -13.90 7.42
N TYR A 251 1.81 -14.22 6.61
CA TYR A 251 1.82 -15.40 5.74
C TYR A 251 2.93 -15.32 4.69
N LEU A 252 3.17 -14.15 4.11
CA LEU A 252 4.23 -13.95 3.13
C LEU A 252 5.61 -14.11 3.78
N SER A 253 5.80 -13.55 4.97
CA SER A 253 7.03 -13.73 5.77
C SER A 253 7.29 -15.19 6.10
N LEU A 254 6.26 -15.93 6.54
CA LEU A 254 6.37 -17.37 6.77
C LEU A 254 6.69 -18.15 5.49
N THR A 255 6.05 -17.79 4.37
CA THR A 255 6.31 -18.39 3.06
C THR A 255 7.76 -18.17 2.61
N VAL A 256 8.27 -16.95 2.77
CA VAL A 256 9.67 -16.60 2.50
C VAL A 256 10.62 -17.44 3.36
N ALA A 257 10.33 -17.61 4.66
CA ALA A 257 11.12 -18.43 5.54
C ALA A 257 11.18 -19.91 5.09
N ILE A 258 10.05 -20.49 4.69
CA ILE A 258 9.97 -21.87 4.16
C ILE A 258 10.79 -21.99 2.87
N ILE A 259 10.70 -21.01 1.97
CA ILE A 259 11.44 -21.03 0.70
C ILE A 259 12.95 -20.90 0.94
N ILE A 260 13.39 -20.10 1.91
CA ILE A 260 14.80 -20.04 2.31
C ILE A 260 15.29 -21.39 2.82
N ILE A 261 14.50 -22.10 3.63
CA ILE A 261 14.84 -23.44 4.11
C ILE A 261 14.94 -24.42 2.93
N MET A 262 13.96 -24.41 2.03
CA MET A 262 13.95 -25.26 0.83
C MET A 262 15.15 -24.98 -0.09
N ALA A 263 15.50 -23.72 -0.26
CA ALA A 263 16.69 -23.28 -0.99
C ALA A 263 17.98 -23.79 -0.34
N ALA A 264 18.11 -23.70 0.98
CA ALA A 264 19.27 -24.22 1.70
C ALA A 264 19.40 -25.74 1.56
N THR A 265 18.31 -26.50 1.69
CA THR A 265 18.31 -27.96 1.47
C THR A 265 18.70 -28.32 0.04
N THR A 266 18.17 -27.60 -0.95
CA THR A 266 18.50 -27.80 -2.37
C THR A 266 19.97 -27.52 -2.64
N LEU A 267 20.53 -26.45 -2.04
CA LEU A 267 21.95 -26.12 -2.12
C LEU A 267 22.82 -27.24 -1.53
N VAL A 268 22.44 -27.77 -0.37
CA VAL A 268 23.16 -28.90 0.27
C VAL A 268 23.15 -30.14 -0.62
N LEU A 269 21.97 -30.53 -1.14
CA LEU A 269 21.83 -31.67 -2.05
C LEU A 269 22.67 -31.48 -3.32
N THR A 270 22.67 -30.27 -3.86
CA THR A 270 23.43 -29.93 -5.07
C THR A 270 24.94 -30.02 -4.81
N CYS A 271 25.41 -29.51 -3.65
CA CYS A 271 26.80 -29.66 -3.22
C CYS A 271 27.20 -31.12 -3.00
N GLN A 272 26.33 -31.95 -2.40
CA GLN A 272 26.59 -33.38 -2.22
C GLN A 272 26.74 -34.10 -3.56
N ASN A 273 25.83 -33.85 -4.50
CA ASN A 273 25.88 -34.42 -5.85
C ASN A 273 27.16 -33.99 -6.60
N TYR A 274 27.55 -32.72 -6.45
CA TYR A 274 28.79 -32.19 -7.02
C TYR A 274 30.03 -32.92 -6.49
N VAL A 275 30.12 -33.11 -5.18
CA VAL A 275 31.24 -33.85 -4.56
C VAL A 275 31.27 -35.30 -5.04
N GLN A 276 30.11 -35.95 -5.16
CA GLN A 276 30.01 -37.34 -5.60
C GLN A 276 30.46 -37.51 -7.05
N SER A 277 30.02 -36.63 -7.96
CA SER A 277 30.43 -36.64 -9.37
C SER A 277 31.94 -36.41 -9.54
N ARG A 278 32.55 -35.52 -8.73
CA ARG A 278 33.99 -35.20 -8.83
C ARG A 278 34.92 -36.21 -8.16
N ARG A 279 34.40 -37.17 -7.37
CA ARG A 279 35.22 -38.07 -6.53
C ARG A 279 36.19 -38.91 -7.35
N GLN A 280 35.79 -39.41 -8.51
CA GLN A 280 36.64 -40.23 -9.39
C GLN A 280 37.77 -39.41 -10.03
N THR A 281 37.45 -38.21 -10.53
CA THR A 281 38.45 -37.28 -11.10
C THR A 281 39.50 -36.88 -10.08
N VAL A 282 39.08 -36.60 -8.84
CA VAL A 282 40.00 -36.28 -7.74
C VAL A 282 40.89 -37.47 -7.37
N ALA A 283 40.34 -38.70 -7.37
CA ALA A 283 41.12 -39.91 -7.12
C ALA A 283 42.20 -40.14 -8.19
N MET A 284 41.87 -39.92 -9.47
CA MET A 284 42.80 -40.02 -10.60
C MET A 284 43.89 -38.95 -10.56
N LEU A 285 43.56 -37.70 -10.25
CA LEU A 285 44.56 -36.64 -10.09
C LEU A 285 45.49 -36.90 -8.90
N LYS A 286 44.96 -37.48 -7.82
CA LYS A 286 45.75 -37.82 -6.63
C LYS A 286 46.70 -38.99 -6.89
N SER A 287 46.33 -39.99 -7.71
CA SER A 287 47.24 -41.08 -8.12
C SER A 287 48.36 -40.59 -9.05
N LEU A 288 48.13 -39.52 -9.81
CA LEU A 288 49.14 -38.84 -10.63
C LEU A 288 50.08 -37.90 -9.84
N GLY A 289 49.98 -37.86 -8.51
CA GLY A 289 50.88 -37.08 -7.65
C GLY A 289 50.44 -35.64 -7.38
N ALA A 290 49.19 -35.27 -7.67
CA ALA A 290 48.70 -33.92 -7.36
C ALA A 290 48.74 -33.63 -5.86
N SER A 291 49.34 -32.50 -5.47
CA SER A 291 49.40 -32.07 -4.08
C SER A 291 48.01 -31.67 -3.54
N ARG A 292 47.71 -32.01 -2.28
CA ARG A 292 46.43 -31.69 -1.61
C ARG A 292 46.12 -30.18 -1.66
N ARG A 293 47.14 -29.32 -1.53
CA ARG A 293 46.99 -27.86 -1.57
C ARG A 293 46.58 -27.36 -2.96
N TRP A 294 47.11 -27.96 -4.02
CA TRP A 294 46.74 -27.62 -5.39
C TRP A 294 45.30 -28.03 -5.70
N LEU A 295 44.89 -29.24 -5.29
CA LEU A 295 43.52 -29.73 -5.44
C LEU A 295 42.50 -28.82 -4.74
N VAL A 296 42.74 -28.45 -3.47
CA VAL A 296 41.84 -27.55 -2.72
C VAL A 296 41.76 -26.18 -3.41
N ARG A 297 42.89 -25.61 -3.82
CA ARG A 297 42.92 -24.30 -4.48
C ARG A 297 42.16 -24.30 -5.82
N TRP A 298 42.32 -25.35 -6.62
CA TRP A 298 41.60 -25.51 -7.88
C TRP A 298 40.08 -25.63 -7.67
N LEU A 299 39.63 -26.52 -6.77
CA LEU A 299 38.21 -26.67 -6.44
C LEU A 299 37.61 -25.38 -5.86
N SER A 300 38.32 -24.69 -4.97
CA SER A 300 37.85 -23.41 -4.41
C SER A 300 37.67 -22.32 -5.47
N ILE A 301 38.62 -22.18 -6.41
CA ILE A 301 38.53 -21.19 -7.50
C ILE A 301 37.32 -21.48 -8.38
N GLN A 302 37.07 -22.75 -8.69
CA GLN A 302 35.96 -23.15 -9.55
C GLN A 302 34.60 -22.93 -8.88
N THR A 303 34.46 -23.28 -7.60
CA THR A 303 33.23 -23.01 -6.84
C THR A 303 32.98 -21.51 -6.69
N LEU A 304 34.03 -20.72 -6.44
CA LEU A 304 33.92 -19.26 -6.30
C LEU A 304 33.46 -18.60 -7.61
N LEU A 305 34.00 -19.05 -8.75
CA LEU A 305 33.57 -18.60 -10.09
C LEU A 305 32.11 -18.95 -10.38
N LEU A 306 31.67 -20.16 -10.04
CA LEU A 306 30.28 -20.58 -10.22
C LEU A 306 29.33 -19.76 -9.36
N VAL A 307 29.65 -19.58 -8.07
CA VAL A 307 28.83 -18.79 -7.15
C VAL A 307 28.76 -17.33 -7.59
N SER A 308 29.89 -16.72 -7.98
CA SER A 308 29.88 -15.32 -8.44
C SER A 308 29.06 -15.14 -9.71
N MET A 309 29.17 -16.06 -10.67
CA MET A 309 28.39 -16.04 -11.90
C MET A 309 26.90 -16.24 -11.63
N SER A 310 26.55 -17.14 -10.71
CA SER A 310 25.15 -17.36 -10.32
C SER A 310 24.55 -16.18 -9.56
N ILE A 311 25.32 -15.52 -8.68
CA ILE A 311 24.87 -14.30 -7.99
C ILE A 311 24.64 -13.19 -9.01
N ALA A 312 25.60 -12.95 -9.92
CA ALA A 312 25.47 -11.92 -10.93
C ALA A 312 24.23 -12.15 -11.83
N ALA A 313 24.05 -13.37 -12.33
CA ALA A 313 22.88 -13.71 -13.14
C ALA A 313 21.57 -13.64 -12.33
N GLY A 314 21.57 -14.10 -11.08
CA GLY A 314 20.40 -14.04 -10.19
C GLY A 314 19.98 -12.60 -9.87
N LEU A 315 20.94 -11.70 -9.62
CA LEU A 315 20.67 -10.28 -9.37
C LEU A 315 20.12 -9.57 -10.62
N VAL A 316 20.69 -9.84 -11.80
CA VAL A 316 20.20 -9.27 -13.07
C VAL A 316 18.76 -9.74 -13.35
N LEU A 317 18.48 -11.03 -13.16
CA LEU A 317 17.12 -11.57 -13.30
C LEU A 317 16.17 -10.98 -12.25
N GLY A 318 16.61 -10.86 -11.00
CA GLY A 318 15.84 -10.28 -9.90
C GLY A 318 15.45 -8.82 -10.16
N MET A 319 16.42 -7.98 -10.54
CA MET A 319 16.17 -6.59 -10.93
C MET A 319 15.28 -6.51 -12.17
N GLY A 320 15.47 -7.40 -13.16
CA GLY A 320 14.61 -7.50 -14.33
C GLY A 320 13.15 -7.79 -13.93
N LEU A 321 12.93 -8.73 -13.02
CA LEU A 321 11.61 -9.06 -12.49
C LEU A 321 10.99 -7.87 -11.74
N GLU A 322 11.79 -7.18 -10.93
CA GLU A 322 11.35 -6.00 -10.19
C GLU A 322 10.93 -4.85 -11.11
N THR A 323 11.71 -4.55 -12.15
CA THR A 323 11.38 -3.49 -13.12
C THR A 323 10.13 -3.82 -13.92
N LEU A 324 9.92 -5.08 -14.28
CA LEU A 324 8.74 -5.54 -14.99
C LEU A 324 7.48 -5.46 -14.11
N LEU A 325 7.60 -5.78 -12.81
CA LEU A 325 6.55 -5.57 -11.82
C LEU A 325 6.28 -4.10 -11.53
N ARG A 326 7.24 -3.19 -11.74
CA ARG A 326 7.06 -1.75 -11.53
C ARG A 326 6.32 -1.06 -12.69
N TYR A 327 6.41 -1.61 -13.90
CA TYR A 327 5.81 -1.00 -15.10
C TYR A 327 4.34 -1.40 -15.32
N ARG A 328 3.79 -2.28 -14.48
CA ARG A 328 2.43 -2.81 -14.61
C ARG A 328 1.67 -2.62 -13.32
#